data_AF-A0AA90UFU1-F1
#
_entry.id   AF-A0AA90UFU1-F1
#
_cell.length_a   1.000
_cell.length_b   1.000
_cell.length_c   1.000
_cell.angle_alpha   90.00
_cell.angle_beta   90.00
_cell.angle_gamma   90.00
#
_symmetry.space_group_name_H-M   'P 1'
#
loop_
_entity.id
_entity.type
_entity.pdbx_description
1 polymer ?
#
loop_
_entity_poly.entity_id
_entity_poly.type
_entity_poly.pdbx_seq_one_letter_code
_entity_poly.pdbx_strand_id
1 'polypeptide(L)'
;VSRTQSFVCHFALNEFNQIMDGLANENPKYLRHANKDLKKEQDMLKKYRRQEMLGLKKSPMEIAIERNTWFHLGANSNQQFIYSLRRMLDPIKEHVDNNFNPLPAEYTKEFAPVRQKINDLMRMSCEQIETNKDELSVLRKKHIDRIQHLSDNSLMQISLVYLNVLQESQEFLSVMRHQLRAAKKFMEK
;
A
#
# COMPACT_ATOMS: atom_id res chain seq x y z
N VAL A 1 8.65 -6.78 4.17
CA VAL A 1 7.21 -6.84 3.85
C VAL A 1 6.52 -5.48 3.97
N SER A 2 6.18 -4.94 5.16
CA SER A 2 5.46 -3.65 5.26
C SER A 2 6.16 -2.48 4.54
N ARG A 3 7.48 -2.34 4.72
CA ARG A 3 8.29 -1.34 3.98
C ARG A 3 8.26 -1.53 2.46
N THR A 4 8.19 -2.77 1.99
CA THR A 4 8.07 -3.12 0.57
C THR A 4 6.68 -2.79 0.04
N GLN A 5 5.63 -3.00 0.85
CA GLN A 5 4.24 -2.70 0.46
C GLN A 5 3.99 -1.20 0.34
N SER A 6 4.42 -0.40 1.32
CA SER A 6 4.22 1.06 1.24
C SER A 6 5.04 1.68 0.11
N PHE A 7 6.30 1.25 -0.05
CA PHE A 7 7.13 1.68 -1.17
C PHE A 7 6.48 1.40 -2.52
N VAL A 8 6.02 0.17 -2.77
CA VAL A 8 5.39 -0.18 -4.06
C VAL A 8 4.08 0.57 -4.27
N CYS A 9 3.31 0.85 -3.21
CA CYS A 9 2.11 1.67 -3.31
C CYS A 9 2.42 3.08 -3.81
N HIS A 10 3.39 3.77 -3.20
CA HIS A 10 3.83 5.10 -3.64
C HIS A 10 4.45 5.09 -5.03
N PHE A 11 5.30 4.09 -5.31
CA PHE A 11 5.91 3.91 -6.61
C PHE A 11 4.84 3.74 -7.69
N ALA A 12 3.86 2.85 -7.50
CA ALA A 12 2.80 2.60 -8.45
C ALA A 12 1.94 3.86 -8.72
N LEU A 13 1.65 4.65 -7.69
CA LEU A 13 0.95 5.93 -7.85
C LEU A 13 1.76 6.93 -8.69
N ASN A 14 3.06 7.00 -8.46
CA ASN A 14 3.94 7.90 -9.18
C ASN A 14 4.05 7.50 -10.66
N GLU A 15 4.24 6.20 -10.93
CA GLU A 15 4.31 5.65 -12.28
C GLU A 15 2.98 5.79 -13.04
N PHE A 16 1.84 5.58 -12.37
CA PHE A 16 0.52 5.85 -12.96
C PHE A 16 0.43 7.28 -13.47
N ASN A 17 0.80 8.27 -12.65
CA ASN A 17 0.76 9.66 -13.06
C ASN A 17 1.75 9.98 -14.20
N GLN A 18 2.96 9.42 -14.17
CA GLN A 18 3.91 9.60 -15.28
C GLN A 18 3.40 9.00 -16.60
N ILE A 19 2.73 7.86 -16.57
CA ILE A 19 2.09 7.27 -17.76
C ILE A 19 1.00 8.19 -18.29
N MET A 20 0.11 8.68 -17.40
CA MET A 20 -0.98 9.57 -17.79
C MET A 20 -0.48 10.91 -18.32
N ASP A 21 0.55 11.50 -17.71
CA ASP A 21 1.16 12.75 -18.18
C ASP A 21 1.93 12.55 -19.49
N GLY A 22 2.56 11.39 -19.67
CA GLY A 22 3.21 11.01 -20.92
C GLY A 22 2.21 10.89 -22.08
N LEU A 23 1.03 10.33 -21.83
CA LEU A 23 -0.05 10.28 -22.82
C LEU A 23 -0.64 11.66 -23.12
N ALA A 24 -1.04 12.39 -22.07
CA ALA A 24 -1.77 13.66 -22.23
C ALA A 24 -0.93 14.77 -22.86
N ASN A 25 0.40 14.72 -22.70
CA ASN A 25 1.32 15.73 -23.24
C ASN A 25 2.19 15.18 -24.38
N GLU A 26 1.86 14.01 -24.92
CA GLU A 26 2.63 13.36 -26.01
C GLU A 26 4.13 13.27 -25.71
N ASN A 27 4.47 12.95 -24.46
CA ASN A 27 5.83 13.03 -23.97
C ASN A 27 6.49 11.64 -23.86
N PRO A 28 7.23 11.18 -24.89
CA PRO A 28 7.86 9.86 -24.89
C PRO A 28 8.98 9.74 -23.85
N LYS A 29 9.47 10.85 -23.27
CA LYS A 29 10.50 10.81 -22.22
C LYS A 29 9.92 10.24 -20.93
N TYR A 30 8.73 10.69 -20.52
CA TYR A 30 8.04 10.16 -19.33
C TYR A 30 7.69 8.69 -19.50
N LEU A 31 7.20 8.30 -20.68
CA LEU A 31 6.85 6.91 -20.99
C LEU A 31 8.07 5.98 -21.00
N ARG A 32 9.21 6.44 -21.54
CA ARG A 32 10.48 5.67 -21.51
C ARG A 32 11.02 5.52 -20.10
N HIS A 33 10.93 6.57 -19.28
CA HIS A 33 11.35 6.53 -17.89
C HIS A 33 10.48 5.56 -17.08
N ALA A 34 9.16 5.67 -17.20
CA ALA A 34 8.24 4.76 -16.53
C ALA A 34 8.46 3.28 -16.93
N ASN A 35 8.71 3.02 -18.21
CA ASN A 35 8.99 1.65 -18.69
C ASN A 35 10.27 1.08 -18.06
N LYS A 36 11.31 1.90 -17.97
CA LYS A 36 12.59 1.49 -17.38
C LYS A 36 12.40 1.18 -15.89
N ASP A 37 11.70 2.05 -15.17
CA ASP A 37 11.54 1.92 -13.72
C ASP A 37 10.60 0.77 -13.36
N LEU A 38 9.49 0.58 -14.09
CA LEU A 38 8.60 -0.58 -13.93
C LEU A 38 9.32 -1.91 -14.18
N LYS A 39 10.17 -2.00 -15.21
CA LYS A 39 10.98 -3.21 -15.47
C LYS A 39 11.97 -3.48 -14.34
N LYS A 40 12.67 -2.43 -13.90
CA LYS A 40 13.62 -2.53 -12.79
C LYS A 40 12.92 -3.00 -11.51
N GLU A 41 11.78 -2.41 -11.18
CA GLU A 41 11.04 -2.77 -9.97
C GLU A 41 10.47 -4.19 -10.06
N GLN A 42 10.02 -4.64 -11.24
CA GLN A 42 9.60 -6.02 -11.43
C GLN A 42 10.71 -7.02 -11.07
N ASP A 43 11.95 -6.74 -11.47
CA ASP A 43 13.09 -7.61 -11.15
C ASP A 43 13.48 -7.50 -9.68
N MET A 44 13.39 -6.31 -9.08
CA MET A 44 13.57 -6.12 -7.64
C MET A 44 12.54 -6.91 -6.82
N LEU A 45 11.27 -6.91 -7.20
CA LEU A 45 10.23 -7.70 -6.53
C LEU A 45 10.50 -9.21 -6.60
N LYS A 46 11.03 -9.73 -7.71
CA LYS A 46 11.47 -11.13 -7.80
C LYS A 46 12.63 -11.42 -6.85
N LYS A 47 13.55 -10.47 -6.66
CA LYS A 47 14.68 -10.59 -5.73
C LYS A 47 14.20 -10.55 -4.27
N TYR A 48 13.35 -9.56 -3.92
CA TYR A 48 12.80 -9.43 -2.58
C TYR A 48 11.95 -10.64 -2.19
N ARG A 49 11.10 -11.14 -3.09
CA ARG A 49 10.32 -12.36 -2.83
C ARG A 49 11.20 -13.55 -2.45
N ARG A 50 12.34 -13.74 -3.12
CA ARG A 50 13.30 -14.81 -2.79
C ARG A 50 13.95 -14.60 -1.42
N GLN A 51 14.40 -13.37 -1.13
CA GLN A 51 15.03 -13.05 0.14
C GLN A 51 14.05 -13.16 1.32
N GLU A 52 12.83 -12.65 1.16
CA GLU A 52 11.80 -12.69 2.19
C GLU A 52 11.30 -14.13 2.43
N MET A 53 11.24 -14.98 1.39
CA MET A 53 10.97 -16.41 1.56
C MET A 53 12.01 -17.14 2.41
N LEU A 54 13.30 -16.80 2.23
CA LEU A 54 14.36 -17.35 3.08
C LEU A 54 14.22 -16.86 4.53
N GLY A 55 13.80 -15.61 4.73
CA GLY A 55 13.48 -15.07 6.06
C GLY A 55 12.31 -15.79 6.73
N LEU A 56 11.23 -16.04 5.98
CA LEU A 56 10.05 -16.74 6.47
C LEU A 56 10.39 -18.18 6.90
N LYS A 57 11.21 -18.89 6.12
CA LYS A 57 11.70 -20.24 6.47
C LYS A 57 12.55 -20.30 7.73
N LYS A 58 13.21 -19.20 8.09
CA LYS A 58 14.04 -19.09 9.30
C LYS A 58 13.26 -18.57 10.52
N SER A 59 12.00 -18.18 10.33
CA SER A 59 11.16 -17.64 11.40
C SER A 59 10.59 -18.77 12.26
N PRO A 60 10.21 -18.51 13.53
CA PRO A 60 9.49 -19.49 14.35
C PRO A 60 8.25 -20.02 13.62
N MET A 61 8.01 -21.34 13.68
CA MET A 61 6.98 -22.02 12.89
C MET A 61 5.59 -21.39 13.07
N GLU A 62 5.22 -21.06 14.31
CA GLU A 62 3.93 -20.45 14.65
C GLU A 62 3.73 -19.10 13.91
N ILE A 63 4.73 -18.22 13.98
CA ILE A 63 4.72 -16.93 13.27
C ILE A 63 4.72 -17.14 11.76
N ALA A 64 5.51 -18.11 11.27
CA ALA A 64 5.61 -18.40 9.85
C ALA A 64 4.26 -18.83 9.28
N ILE A 65 3.52 -19.72 9.96
CA ILE A 65 2.17 -20.16 9.57
C ILE A 65 1.19 -18.97 9.60
N GLU A 66 1.15 -18.23 10.71
CA GLU A 66 0.22 -17.09 10.88
C GLU A 66 0.40 -16.02 9.79
N ARG A 67 1.65 -15.75 9.39
CA ARG A 67 2.00 -14.68 8.46
C ARG A 67 2.10 -15.13 7.00
N ASN A 68 2.12 -16.43 6.71
CA ASN A 68 2.38 -16.96 5.36
C ASN A 68 1.38 -16.42 4.31
N THR A 69 0.08 -16.52 4.60
CA THR A 69 -0.99 -16.08 3.68
C THR A 69 -0.86 -14.59 3.37
N TRP A 70 -0.71 -13.76 4.40
CA TRP A 70 -0.62 -12.30 4.24
C TRP A 70 0.67 -11.87 3.54
N PHE A 71 1.77 -12.57 3.80
CA PHE A 71 3.03 -12.37 3.10
C PHE A 71 2.89 -12.59 1.59
N HIS A 72 2.31 -13.72 1.19
CA HIS A 72 2.11 -14.04 -0.22
C HIS A 72 1.09 -13.12 -0.90
N LEU A 73 0.01 -12.77 -0.20
CA LEU A 73 -0.99 -11.85 -0.72
C LEU A 73 -0.37 -10.49 -1.04
N GLY A 74 0.35 -9.88 -0.10
CA GLY A 74 1.03 -8.61 -0.34
C GLY A 74 2.05 -8.68 -1.48
N ALA A 75 2.85 -9.76 -1.55
CA ALA A 75 3.81 -9.94 -2.63
C ALA A 75 3.13 -10.03 -4.01
N ASN A 76 1.99 -10.74 -4.09
CA ASN A 76 1.20 -10.84 -5.31
C ASN A 76 0.57 -9.50 -5.68
N SER A 77 0.01 -8.76 -4.71
CA SER A 77 -0.56 -7.43 -4.95
C SER A 77 0.48 -6.45 -5.54
N ASN A 78 1.69 -6.45 -5.00
CA ASN A 78 2.80 -5.65 -5.56
C ASN A 78 3.10 -6.02 -7.01
N GLN A 79 3.17 -7.32 -7.32
CA GLN A 79 3.40 -7.78 -8.70
C GLN A 79 2.26 -7.36 -9.63
N GLN A 80 1.03 -7.35 -9.14
CA GLN A 80 -0.13 -6.94 -9.93
C GLN A 80 -0.15 -5.44 -10.22
N PHE A 81 0.29 -4.58 -9.29
CA PHE A 81 0.45 -3.15 -9.61
C PHE A 81 1.41 -2.94 -10.78
N ILE A 82 2.59 -3.57 -10.74
CA ILE A 82 3.58 -3.46 -11.82
C ILE A 82 3.03 -4.01 -13.13
N TYR A 83 2.35 -5.16 -13.09
CA TYR A 83 1.77 -5.77 -14.28
C TYR A 83 0.72 -4.89 -14.95
N SER A 84 -0.23 -4.34 -14.17
CA SER A 84 -1.29 -3.47 -14.68
C SER A 84 -0.74 -2.19 -15.30
N LEU A 85 0.25 -1.56 -14.65
CA LEU A 85 0.88 -0.34 -15.17
C LEU A 85 1.63 -0.58 -16.47
N ARG A 86 2.34 -1.71 -16.59
CA ARG A 86 3.01 -2.09 -17.85
C ARG A 86 2.02 -2.33 -18.98
N ARG A 87 0.91 -3.02 -18.71
CA ARG A 87 -0.15 -3.24 -19.71
C ARG A 87 -0.79 -1.95 -20.22
N MET A 88 -0.88 -0.94 -19.36
CA MET A 88 -1.34 0.39 -19.75
C MET A 88 -0.27 1.13 -20.56
N LEU A 89 0.98 1.09 -20.09
CA LEU A 89 2.10 1.82 -20.68
C LEU A 89 2.49 1.32 -22.06
N ASP A 90 2.56 0.01 -22.28
CA ASP A 90 3.07 -0.58 -23.52
C ASP A 90 2.35 -0.02 -24.78
N PRO A 91 1.00 -0.07 -24.89
CA PRO A 91 0.28 0.51 -26.04
C PRO A 91 0.33 2.04 -26.07
N ILE A 92 0.33 2.73 -24.92
CA ILE A 92 0.44 4.20 -24.85
C ILE A 92 1.78 4.65 -25.42
N LYS A 93 2.86 3.97 -25.03
CA LYS A 93 4.21 4.27 -25.49
C LYS A 93 4.34 4.00 -26.99
N GLU A 94 3.82 2.89 -27.48
CA GLU A 94 3.78 2.60 -28.92
C GLU A 94 3.02 3.69 -29.69
N HIS A 95 1.85 4.10 -29.19
CA HIS A 95 1.05 5.15 -29.80
C HIS A 95 1.80 6.49 -29.90
N VAL A 96 2.38 6.95 -28.78
CA VAL A 96 3.11 8.23 -28.70
C VAL A 96 4.43 8.18 -29.48
N ASP A 97 5.19 7.08 -29.43
CA ASP A 97 6.45 6.95 -30.19
C ASP A 97 6.21 6.97 -31.71
N ASN A 98 5.04 6.49 -32.16
CA ASN A 98 4.66 6.46 -33.57
C ASN A 98 4.02 7.77 -34.08
N ASN A 99 3.84 8.78 -33.20
CA ASN A 99 3.18 10.05 -33.53
C ASN A 99 1.81 9.88 -34.21
N PHE A 100 1.01 8.91 -33.76
CA PHE A 100 -0.39 8.81 -34.19
C PHE A 100 -1.20 10.03 -33.70
N ASN A 101 -2.45 10.14 -34.15
CA ASN A 101 -3.34 11.25 -33.81
C ASN A 101 -3.30 11.58 -32.30
N PRO A 102 -3.11 12.85 -31.91
CA PRO A 102 -3.06 13.28 -30.53
C PRO A 102 -4.31 12.86 -29.77
N LEU A 103 -4.15 12.57 -28.47
CA LEU A 103 -5.28 12.34 -27.59
C LEU A 103 -6.18 13.60 -27.58
N PRO A 104 -7.48 13.49 -27.94
CA PRO A 104 -8.39 14.63 -27.89
C PRO A 104 -8.47 15.25 -26.49
N ALA A 105 -8.44 16.57 -26.42
CA ALA A 105 -8.51 17.31 -25.14
C ALA A 105 -9.79 17.01 -24.34
N GLU A 106 -10.88 16.66 -25.02
CA GLU A 106 -12.12 16.20 -24.39
C GLU A 106 -11.93 14.94 -23.56
N TYR A 107 -11.14 13.96 -24.02
CA TYR A 107 -10.86 12.72 -23.29
C TYR A 107 -9.98 12.98 -22.07
N THR A 108 -9.01 13.89 -22.18
CA THR A 108 -8.21 14.33 -21.03
C THR A 108 -9.09 14.97 -19.96
N LYS A 109 -10.02 15.85 -20.38
CA LYS A 109 -10.96 16.53 -19.48
C LYS A 109 -11.96 15.55 -18.85
N GLU A 110 -12.47 14.59 -19.61
CA GLU A 110 -13.38 13.55 -19.15
C GLU A 110 -12.72 12.65 -18.10
N PHE A 111 -11.46 12.26 -18.32
CA PHE A 111 -10.74 11.36 -17.42
C PHE A 111 -10.16 12.05 -16.17
N ALA A 112 -9.97 13.37 -16.19
CA ALA A 112 -9.42 14.14 -15.07
C ALA A 112 -10.07 13.84 -13.70
N PRO A 113 -11.42 13.86 -13.54
CA PRO A 113 -12.05 13.51 -12.27
C PRO A 113 -11.83 12.04 -11.86
N VAL A 114 -11.69 11.12 -12.82
CA VAL A 114 -11.39 9.71 -12.54
C VAL A 114 -9.95 9.56 -12.05
N ARG A 115 -9.00 10.21 -12.72
CA ARG A 115 -7.59 10.27 -12.31
C ARG A 115 -7.44 10.82 -10.90
N GLN A 116 -8.19 11.87 -10.55
CA GLN A 116 -8.17 12.43 -9.19
C GLN A 116 -8.65 11.41 -8.15
N LYS A 117 -9.79 10.75 -8.38
CA LYS A 117 -10.30 9.71 -7.49
C LYS A 117 -9.31 8.56 -7.29
N ILE A 118 -8.63 8.13 -8.36
CA ILE A 118 -7.58 7.09 -8.28
C ILE A 118 -6.42 7.59 -7.39
N ASN A 119 -5.97 8.83 -7.59
CA ASN A 119 -4.90 9.43 -6.79
C ASN A 119 -5.27 9.48 -5.30
N ASP A 120 -6.48 9.93 -4.97
CA ASP A 120 -6.95 10.04 -3.59
C ASP A 120 -7.03 8.67 -2.92
N LEU A 121 -7.64 7.68 -3.59
CA LEU A 121 -7.75 6.32 -3.08
C LEU A 121 -6.38 5.66 -2.86
N MET A 122 -5.45 5.84 -3.80
CA MET A 122 -4.10 5.28 -3.66
C MET A 122 -3.34 5.97 -2.52
N ARG A 123 -3.42 7.31 -2.40
CA ARG A 123 -2.75 8.04 -1.31
C ARG A 123 -3.24 7.60 0.05
N MET A 124 -4.57 7.53 0.24
CA MET A 124 -5.18 7.01 1.47
C MET A 124 -4.74 5.57 1.75
N SER A 125 -4.66 4.72 0.72
CA SER A 125 -4.21 3.34 0.87
C SER A 125 -2.73 3.27 1.30
N CYS A 126 -1.87 4.09 0.71
CA CYS A 126 -0.46 4.12 1.08
C CYS A 126 -0.28 4.61 2.53
N GLU A 127 -0.96 5.70 2.91
CA GLU A 127 -0.98 6.18 4.29
C GLU A 127 -1.45 5.11 5.27
N GLN A 128 -2.50 4.35 4.94
CA GLN A 128 -2.96 3.23 5.76
C GLN A 128 -1.95 2.08 5.86
N ILE A 129 -1.19 1.80 4.80
CA ILE A 129 -0.13 0.77 4.83
C ILE A 129 1.04 1.22 5.72
N GLU A 130 1.35 2.51 5.74
CA GLU A 130 2.43 3.10 6.56
C GLU A 130 2.05 3.21 8.03
N THR A 131 0.84 3.70 8.29
CA THR A 131 0.25 3.85 9.63
C THR A 131 -0.19 2.53 10.24
N ASN A 132 -0.18 1.42 9.48
CA ASN A 132 -0.39 0.07 10.02
C ASN A 132 0.76 -0.43 10.92
N LYS A 133 1.75 0.42 11.24
CA LYS A 133 2.30 0.44 12.60
C LYS A 133 1.33 1.20 13.50
N ASP A 134 0.21 0.55 13.77
CA ASP A 134 -0.88 1.05 14.59
C ASP A 134 -0.28 1.71 15.84
N GLU A 135 -0.34 3.04 15.93
CA GLU A 135 0.34 3.80 16.99
C GLU A 135 -0.13 3.29 18.37
N LEU A 136 -1.40 2.88 18.45
CA LEU A 136 -1.95 2.14 19.59
C LEU A 136 -1.24 0.82 19.85
N SER A 137 -0.92 0.02 18.83
CA SER A 137 -0.16 -1.23 19.00
C SER A 137 1.25 -0.97 19.54
N VAL A 138 1.92 0.08 19.07
CA VAL A 138 3.25 0.50 19.57
C VAL A 138 3.16 0.99 21.01
N LEU A 139 2.17 1.85 21.30
CA LEU A 139 1.94 2.40 22.64
C LEU A 139 1.53 1.33 23.64
N ARG A 140 0.68 0.38 23.23
CA ARG A 140 0.29 -0.80 24.00
C ARG A 140 1.49 -1.66 24.34
N LYS A 141 2.35 -1.95 23.36
CA LYS A 141 3.58 -2.71 23.61
C LYS A 141 4.49 -1.99 24.60
N LYS A 142 4.76 -0.71 24.40
CA LYS A 142 5.54 0.13 25.32
C LYS A 142 4.98 0.12 26.75
N HIS A 143 3.66 0.13 26.88
CA HIS A 143 3.00 0.12 28.20
C HIS A 143 3.00 -1.27 28.86
N ILE A 144 2.89 -2.36 28.09
CA ILE A 144 3.10 -3.73 28.60
C ILE A 144 4.53 -3.88 29.12
N ASP A 145 5.52 -3.43 28.32
CA ASP A 145 6.93 -3.46 28.74
C ASP A 145 7.12 -2.64 30.04
N ARG A 146 6.46 -1.48 30.17
CA ARG A 146 6.47 -0.68 31.40
C ARG A 146 5.91 -1.44 32.61
N ILE A 147 4.77 -2.13 32.45
CA ILE A 147 4.15 -2.92 33.52
C ILE A 147 5.08 -4.05 33.99
N GLN A 148 5.74 -4.73 33.04
CA GLN A 148 6.63 -5.85 33.33
C GLN A 148 7.90 -5.45 34.13
N HIS A 149 8.26 -4.17 34.11
CA HIS A 149 9.45 -3.63 34.80
C HIS A 149 9.11 -2.78 36.04
N LEU A 150 7.86 -2.80 36.52
CA LEU A 150 7.47 -2.11 37.75
C LEU A 150 8.17 -2.75 38.95
N SER A 151 8.88 -1.94 39.74
CA SER A 151 9.56 -2.37 40.97
C SER A 151 8.63 -2.46 42.17
N ASP A 152 7.51 -1.74 42.16
CA ASP A 152 6.45 -1.81 43.16
C ASP A 152 5.07 -1.85 42.50
N ASN A 153 4.06 -2.30 43.25
CA ASN A 153 2.70 -2.47 42.74
C ASN A 153 1.82 -1.21 42.86
N SER A 154 2.37 -0.05 43.25
CA SER A 154 1.57 1.16 43.51
C SER A 154 0.81 1.65 42.27
N LEU A 155 1.39 1.44 41.08
CA LEU A 155 0.82 1.83 39.80
C LEU A 155 0.11 0.68 39.06
N MET A 156 0.01 -0.52 39.65
CA MET A 156 -0.51 -1.69 38.93
C MET A 156 -1.96 -1.49 38.49
N GLN A 157 -2.82 -1.01 39.38
CA GLN A 157 -4.25 -0.83 39.10
C GLN A 157 -4.49 0.19 37.98
N ILE A 158 -3.83 1.36 38.03
CA ILE A 158 -3.96 2.37 36.97
C ILE A 158 -3.30 1.91 35.65
N SER A 159 -2.23 1.12 35.72
CA SER A 159 -1.58 0.58 34.53
C SER A 159 -2.44 -0.44 33.81
N LEU A 160 -3.20 -1.28 34.53
CA LEU A 160 -4.17 -2.20 33.95
C LEU A 160 -5.35 -1.45 33.31
N VAL A 161 -5.84 -0.38 33.95
CA VAL A 161 -6.88 0.48 33.38
C VAL A 161 -6.41 1.14 32.09
N TYR A 162 -5.19 1.69 32.06
CA TYR A 162 -4.63 2.28 30.84
C TYR A 162 -4.39 1.24 29.73
N LEU A 163 -3.94 0.04 30.09
CA LEU A 163 -3.81 -1.07 29.14
C LEU A 163 -5.16 -1.42 28.50
N ASN A 164 -6.23 -1.47 29.31
CA ASN A 164 -7.59 -1.69 28.84
C ASN A 164 -8.04 -0.61 27.86
N VAL A 165 -7.83 0.68 28.20
CA VAL A 165 -8.14 1.81 27.29
C VAL A 165 -7.45 1.64 25.93
N LEU A 166 -6.18 1.25 25.92
CA LEU A 166 -5.44 1.02 24.68
C LEU A 166 -6.01 -0.16 23.89
N GLN A 167 -6.41 -1.25 24.55
CA GLN A 167 -7.02 -2.41 23.90
C GLN A 167 -8.40 -2.08 23.31
N GLU A 168 -9.28 -1.47 24.08
CA GLU A 168 -10.63 -1.08 23.64
C GLU A 168 -10.60 -0.05 22.52
N SER A 169 -9.64 0.88 22.54
CA SER A 169 -9.47 1.86 21.46
C SER A 169 -9.08 1.19 20.13
N GLN A 170 -8.33 0.08 20.16
CA GLN A 170 -8.01 -0.68 18.94
C GLN A 170 -9.25 -1.38 18.39
N GLU A 171 -10.04 -1.98 19.27
CA GLU A 171 -11.27 -2.67 18.88
C GLU A 171 -12.29 -1.67 18.31
N PHE A 172 -12.44 -0.51 18.95
CA PHE A 172 -13.29 0.57 18.46
C PHE A 172 -12.93 1.00 17.03
N LEU A 173 -11.65 1.22 16.75
CA LEU A 173 -11.17 1.54 15.39
C LEU A 173 -11.43 0.40 14.41
N SER A 174 -11.35 -0.86 14.85
CA SER A 174 -11.70 -2.02 14.04
C SER A 174 -13.15 -2.02 13.62
N VAL A 175 -14.06 -1.83 14.59
CA VAL A 175 -15.51 -1.71 14.37
C VAL A 175 -15.83 -0.56 13.41
N MET A 176 -15.23 0.61 13.61
CA MET A 176 -15.41 1.76 12.73
C MET A 176 -15.02 1.46 11.28
N ARG A 177 -13.90 0.75 11.03
CA ARG A 177 -13.50 0.35 9.67
C ARG A 177 -14.52 -0.58 9.03
N HIS A 178 -15.08 -1.52 9.78
CA HIS A 178 -16.15 -2.40 9.28
C HIS A 178 -17.43 -1.61 8.96
N GLN A 179 -17.82 -0.69 9.83
CA GLN A 179 -18.96 0.19 9.60
C GLN A 179 -18.79 1.04 8.34
N LEU A 180 -17.62 1.63 8.12
CA LEU A 180 -17.32 2.42 6.91
C LEU A 180 -17.39 1.56 5.64
N ARG A 181 -16.88 0.32 5.68
CA ARG A 181 -17.00 -0.62 4.54
C ARG A 181 -18.45 -0.99 4.24
N ALA A 182 -19.25 -1.24 5.28
CA ALA A 182 -20.68 -1.52 5.13
C ALA A 182 -21.44 -0.33 4.55
N ALA A 183 -21.20 0.88 5.08
CA ALA A 183 -21.79 2.11 4.59
C ALA A 183 -21.43 2.38 3.11
N LYS A 184 -20.16 2.18 2.73
CA LYS A 184 -19.73 2.34 1.34
C LYS A 184 -20.46 1.37 0.40
N LYS A 185 -20.54 0.08 0.75
CA LYS A 185 -21.27 -0.92 -0.04
C LYS A 185 -22.76 -0.62 -0.15
N PHE A 186 -23.36 -0.06 0.90
CA PHE A 186 -24.76 0.35 0.88
C PHE A 186 -25.01 1.53 -0.08
N MET A 187 -24.02 2.41 -0.26
CA MET A 187 -24.12 3.60 -1.13
C MET A 187 -23.75 3.35 -2.59
N GLU A 188 -23.09 2.22 -2.91
CA GLU A 188 -22.80 1.81 -4.29
C GLU A 188 -24.10 1.31 -4.94
N LYS A 189 -24.67 2.10 -5.85
CA LYS A 189 -25.83 1.73 -6.70
C LYS A 189 -25.44 0.74 -7.78
#